data_AF-A0A410PZQ2-F1
#
_entry.id   AF-A0A410PZQ2-F1
#
_cell.length_a   1.000
_cell.length_b   1.000
_cell.length_c   1.000
_cell.angle_alpha   90.00
_cell.angle_beta   90.00
_cell.angle_gamma   90.00
#
_symmetry.space_group_name_H-M   'P 1'
#
loop_
_entity.id
_entity.type
_entity.pdbx_description
1 polymer ?
#
loop_
_entity_poly.entity_id
_entity_poly.type
_entity_poly.pdbx_seq_one_letter_code
_entity_poly.pdbx_strand_id
1 'polypeptide(L)'
;MERNYVIVCNEHKPLLPETLLFWGFHTEDSEERNFGGYTIQIDKCERYTREELESWRGYLKKEYPFYDEIKPHSFRKHSEVLISIEQLEKMGYREMHVMCQ
;
A
#
# COMPACT_ATOMS: atom_id res chain seq x y z
N MET A 1 -18.01 3.16 2.29
CA MET A 1 -16.79 3.16 3.13
C MET A 1 -15.66 3.67 2.27
N GLU A 2 -14.77 4.48 2.81
CA GLU A 2 -13.69 5.10 2.04
C GLU A 2 -12.47 4.16 1.95
N ARG A 3 -11.97 3.93 0.74
CA ARG A 3 -10.85 3.04 0.46
C ARG A 3 -9.53 3.82 0.54
N ASN A 4 -9.03 3.94 1.76
CA ASN A 4 -7.86 4.76 2.07
C ASN A 4 -6.63 3.97 2.52
N TYR A 5 -6.65 2.64 2.36
CA TYR A 5 -5.52 1.77 2.66
C TYR A 5 -4.91 1.21 1.39
N VAL A 6 -3.58 1.05 1.41
CA VAL A 6 -2.78 0.42 0.36
C VAL A 6 -1.87 -0.64 0.98
N ILE A 7 -1.39 -1.56 0.16
CA ILE A 7 -0.38 -2.55 0.56
C ILE A 7 0.95 -2.14 -0.08
N VAL A 8 1.96 -1.93 0.76
CA VAL A 8 3.32 -1.57 0.35
C VAL A 8 4.21 -2.80 0.37
N CYS A 9 4.78 -3.13 -0.80
CA CYS A 9 5.81 -4.15 -0.97
C CYS A 9 7.20 -3.56 -0.74
N ASN A 10 7.91 -4.11 0.24
CA ASN A 10 9.33 -3.86 0.50
C ASN A 10 10.22 -5.04 0.08
N GLU A 11 9.64 -6.20 -0.25
CA GLU A 11 10.40 -7.38 -0.68
C GLU A 11 11.09 -7.14 -2.03
N HIS A 12 10.39 -6.52 -2.96
CA HIS A 12 10.92 -6.19 -4.26
C HIS A 12 11.55 -4.79 -4.26
N LYS A 13 12.72 -4.68 -4.91
CA LYS A 13 13.41 -3.39 -5.05
C LYS A 13 12.91 -2.66 -6.29
N PRO A 14 12.36 -1.44 -6.15
CA PRO A 14 12.11 -0.59 -7.30
C PRO A 14 13.43 -0.14 -7.94
N LEU A 15 13.38 0.24 -9.22
CA LEU A 15 14.53 0.71 -9.98
C LEU A 15 15.15 1.98 -9.37
N LEU A 16 14.31 2.85 -8.79
CA LEU A 16 14.72 4.09 -8.15
C LEU A 16 14.80 3.91 -6.62
N PRO A 17 15.90 4.34 -5.97
CA PRO A 17 15.99 4.37 -4.51
C PRO A 17 14.81 5.13 -3.88
N GLU A 18 14.40 4.71 -2.69
CA GLU A 18 13.33 5.34 -1.88
C GLU A 18 11.91 5.28 -2.46
N THR A 19 11.73 4.77 -3.69
CA THR A 19 10.40 4.55 -4.26
C THR A 19 9.65 3.46 -3.49
N LEU A 20 8.32 3.62 -3.37
CA LEU A 20 7.45 2.59 -2.82
C LEU A 20 6.85 1.78 -3.95
N LEU A 21 6.70 0.48 -3.71
CA LEU A 21 6.00 -0.42 -4.59
C LEU A 21 4.67 -0.77 -3.92
N PHE A 22 3.56 -0.58 -4.62
CA PHE A 22 2.21 -0.83 -4.14
C PHE A 22 1.61 -2.02 -4.88
N TRP A 23 0.74 -2.77 -4.20
CA TRP A 23 0.02 -3.89 -4.82
C TRP A 23 -1.08 -3.42 -5.76
N GLY A 24 -1.27 -4.22 -6.80
CA GLY A 24 -2.41 -4.14 -7.69
C GLY A 24 -2.37 -2.93 -8.62
N PHE A 25 -3.35 -2.92 -9.51
CA PHE A 25 -3.70 -1.77 -10.32
C PHE A 25 -5.11 -1.35 -9.93
N HIS A 26 -5.39 -0.05 -9.95
CA HIS A 26 -6.68 0.49 -9.56
C HIS A 26 -7.81 -0.21 -10.34
N THR A 27 -8.69 -0.89 -9.61
CA THR A 27 -9.93 -1.45 -10.15
C THR A 27 -11.11 -0.56 -9.78
N GLU A 28 -12.14 -0.53 -10.62
CA GLU A 28 -13.36 0.22 -10.32
C GLU A 28 -14.09 -0.36 -9.10
N ASP A 29 -14.90 0.46 -8.43
CA ASP A 29 -15.58 0.06 -7.20
C ASP A 29 -16.52 -1.15 -7.38
N SER A 30 -17.03 -1.36 -8.59
CA SER A 30 -17.92 -2.47 -8.98
C SER A 30 -17.23 -3.79 -9.30
N GLU A 31 -15.88 -3.81 -9.32
CA GLU A 31 -15.10 -5.00 -9.68
C GLU A 31 -14.49 -5.71 -8.46
N GLU A 32 -14.15 -7.00 -8.65
CA GLU A 32 -13.41 -7.79 -7.67
C GLU A 32 -11.97 -7.26 -7.57
N ARG A 33 -11.47 -7.09 -6.34
CA ARG A 33 -10.16 -6.46 -6.11
C ARG A 33 -9.03 -7.32 -6.65
N ASN A 34 -8.04 -6.64 -7.24
CA ASN A 34 -6.85 -7.31 -7.74
C ASN A 34 -5.73 -7.29 -6.71
N PHE A 35 -5.39 -8.47 -6.19
CA PHE A 35 -4.26 -8.69 -5.28
C PHE A 35 -2.96 -9.06 -6.02
N GLY A 36 -2.91 -8.88 -7.34
CA GLY A 36 -1.80 -9.26 -8.20
C GLY A 36 -1.19 -8.07 -8.94
N GLY A 37 0.13 -8.14 -9.15
CA GLY A 37 0.89 -7.09 -9.83
C GLY A 37 1.32 -5.97 -8.90
N TYR A 38 2.15 -5.07 -9.43
CA TYR A 38 2.73 -3.98 -8.67
C TYR A 38 2.81 -2.69 -9.47
N THR A 39 2.69 -1.56 -8.78
CA THR A 39 2.85 -0.22 -9.34
C THR A 39 3.60 0.70 -8.37
N ILE A 40 4.25 1.74 -8.90
CA ILE A 40 4.87 2.80 -8.09
C ILE A 40 3.94 4.03 -7.95
N GLN A 41 2.80 4.00 -8.62
CA GLN A 41 1.83 5.09 -8.71
C GLN A 41 0.71 4.86 -7.69
N ILE A 42 0.66 5.67 -6.63
CA ILE A 42 -0.31 5.56 -5.51
C ILE A 42 -1.77 5.89 -5.92
N ASP A 43 -1.94 6.65 -7.00
CA ASP A 43 -3.23 6.94 -7.65
C ASP A 43 -3.73 5.79 -8.52
N LYS A 44 -2.82 4.93 -8.96
CA LYS A 44 -3.12 3.79 -9.83
C LYS A 44 -2.94 2.45 -9.13
N CYS A 45 -2.65 2.44 -7.83
CA CYS A 45 -2.60 1.20 -7.06
C CYS A 45 -4.00 0.82 -6.59
N GLU A 46 -4.16 -0.45 -6.22
CA GLU A 46 -5.39 -0.89 -5.59
C GLU A 46 -5.53 -0.23 -4.22
N ARG A 47 -6.77 0.12 -3.87
CA ARG A 47 -7.09 0.70 -2.57
C ARG A 47 -8.16 -0.12 -1.88
N TYR A 48 -8.06 -0.18 -0.56
CA TYR A 48 -8.88 -1.05 0.26
C TYR A 48 -9.45 -0.28 1.45
N THR A 49 -10.56 -0.77 1.98
CA THR A 49 -10.98 -0.43 3.34
C THR A 49 -10.16 -1.23 4.35
N ARG A 50 -10.13 -0.77 5.61
CA ARG A 50 -9.45 -1.53 6.67
C ARG A 50 -10.11 -2.89 6.88
N GLU A 51 -11.44 -2.96 6.76
CA GLU A 51 -12.23 -4.18 6.92
C GLU A 51 -11.95 -5.20 5.81
N GLU A 52 -11.84 -4.76 4.56
CA GLU A 52 -11.43 -5.61 3.43
C GLU A 52 -10.07 -6.27 3.72
N LEU A 53 -9.11 -5.47 4.19
CA LEU A 53 -7.77 -5.93 4.55
C LEU A 53 -7.73 -6.83 5.79
N GLU A 54 -8.51 -6.54 6.82
CA GLU A 54 -8.64 -7.39 8.01
C GLU A 54 -9.21 -8.75 7.64
N SER A 55 -10.25 -8.77 6.80
CA SER A 55 -10.85 -10.02 6.30
C SER A 55 -9.88 -10.80 5.44
N TRP A 56 -9.18 -10.14 4.51
CA TRP A 56 -8.23 -10.76 3.60
C TRP A 56 -7.02 -11.34 4.31
N ARG A 57 -6.39 -10.57 5.21
CA ARG A 57 -5.18 -11.03 5.92
C ARG A 57 -5.48 -12.18 6.87
N GLY A 58 -6.67 -12.22 7.48
CA GLY A 58 -7.11 -13.36 8.29
C GLY A 58 -6.09 -13.80 9.34
N TYR A 59 -5.51 -14.99 9.16
CA TYR A 59 -4.47 -15.56 10.03
C TYR A 59 -3.04 -15.07 9.72
N LEU A 60 -2.83 -14.39 8.59
CA LEU A 60 -1.55 -13.88 8.10
C LEU A 60 -1.18 -12.50 8.69
N LYS A 61 -1.70 -12.14 9.86
CA LYS A 61 -1.50 -10.81 10.46
C LYS A 61 -0.02 -10.48 10.74
N LYS A 62 0.81 -11.51 10.92
CA LYS A 62 2.24 -11.32 11.21
C LYS A 62 3.03 -11.00 9.94
N GLU A 63 2.63 -11.61 8.84
CA GLU A 63 3.19 -11.44 7.51
C GLU A 63 2.73 -10.11 6.89
N TYR A 64 1.47 -9.74 7.17
CA TYR A 64 0.76 -8.57 6.67
C TYR A 64 0.29 -7.68 7.84
N PRO A 65 1.22 -7.01 8.56
CA PRO A 65 0.86 -6.10 9.63
C PRO A 65 0.35 -4.77 9.09
N PHE A 66 -0.55 -4.13 9.83
CA PHE A 66 -0.80 -2.71 9.63
C PHE A 66 0.37 -1.87 10.16
N TYR A 67 0.59 -0.71 9.55
CA TYR A 67 1.64 0.20 9.96
C TYR A 67 1.52 0.64 11.43
N ASP A 68 0.29 0.78 11.94
CA ASP A 68 0.02 1.12 13.35
C ASP A 68 0.24 -0.04 14.33
N GLU A 69 0.41 -1.27 13.83
CA GLU A 69 0.70 -2.47 14.63
C GLU A 69 2.22 -2.69 14.80
N ILE A 70 3.06 -1.95 14.08
CA ILE A 70 4.51 -2.09 14.09
C ILE A 70 5.21 -0.80 14.53
N LYS A 71 6.48 -0.92 14.92
CA LYS A 71 7.33 0.25 15.18
C LYS A 71 7.69 0.91 13.83
N PRO A 72 7.72 2.25 13.74
CA PRO A 72 8.05 2.96 12.50
C PRO A 72 9.37 2.52 11.84
N HIS A 73 10.41 2.27 12.65
CA HIS A 73 11.72 1.79 12.16
C HIS A 73 11.68 0.37 11.56
N SER A 74 10.60 -0.38 11.77
CA SER A 74 10.39 -1.74 11.25
C SER A 74 9.67 -1.74 9.91
N PHE A 75 9.20 -0.59 9.42
CA PHE A 75 8.47 -0.47 8.16
C PHE A 75 9.16 -1.20 7.00
N ARG A 76 10.45 -0.92 6.77
CA ARG A 76 11.26 -1.55 5.71
C ARG A 76 11.73 -2.98 6.03
N LYS A 77 11.45 -3.50 7.23
CA LYS A 77 11.85 -4.85 7.67
C LYS A 77 10.78 -5.91 7.41
N HIS A 78 9.53 -5.50 7.20
CA HIS A 78 8.45 -6.39 6.79
C HIS A 78 8.36 -6.40 5.27
N SER A 79 8.21 -7.59 4.68
CA SER A 79 8.06 -7.77 3.23
C SER A 79 6.90 -6.94 2.69
N GLU A 80 5.78 -6.93 3.43
CA GLU A 80 4.55 -6.27 3.05
C GLU A 80 4.00 -5.48 4.25
N VAL A 81 3.49 -4.28 4.02
CA VAL A 81 2.90 -3.43 5.08
C VAL A 81 1.62 -2.79 4.60
N LEU A 82 0.57 -2.88 5.43
CA LEU A 82 -0.75 -2.32 5.16
C LEU A 82 -0.79 -0.95 5.81
N ILE A 83 -1.05 0.09 5.04
CA ILE A 83 -0.86 1.46 5.51
C ILE A 83 -1.92 2.38 4.92
N SER A 84 -2.40 3.34 5.70
CA SER A 84 -3.30 4.35 5.17
C SER A 84 -2.53 5.40 4.36
N ILE A 85 -3.21 6.03 3.40
CA ILE A 85 -2.64 7.14 2.62
C ILE A 85 -2.20 8.28 3.56
N GLU A 86 -3.01 8.62 4.57
CA GLU A 86 -2.67 9.63 5.58
C GLU A 86 -1.37 9.28 6.35
N GLN A 87 -1.15 8.00 6.67
CA GLN A 87 0.08 7.56 7.33
C GLN A 87 1.30 7.70 6.39
N LEU A 88 1.15 7.38 5.11
CA LEU A 88 2.20 7.59 4.11
C LEU A 88 2.57 9.07 3.96
N GLU A 89 1.57 9.96 3.94
CA GLU A 89 1.78 11.41 3.89
C GLU A 89 2.54 11.92 5.11
N LYS A 90 2.20 11.44 6.31
CA LYS A 90 2.92 11.75 7.57
C LYS A 90 4.36 11.26 7.55
N MET A 91 4.66 10.18 6.82
CA MET A 91 6.03 9.69 6.63
C MET A 91 6.81 10.47 5.57
N GLY A 92 6.18 11.42 4.88
CA GLY A 92 6.80 12.24 3.83
C GLY A 92 6.66 11.68 2.43
N TYR A 93 5.97 10.54 2.24
CA TYR A 93 5.61 10.07 0.91
C TYR A 93 4.44 10.90 0.40
N ARG A 94 4.67 11.63 -0.69
CA ARG A 94 3.63 12.42 -1.35
C ARG A 94 3.44 11.91 -2.76
N GLU A 95 2.20 11.98 -3.21
CA GLU A 95 1.87 11.80 -4.62
C GLU A 95 2.60 12.87 -5.44
N MET A 96 3.46 12.45 -6.36
CA MET A 96 4.13 13.35 -7.28
C MET A 96 3.33 13.44 -8.57
N HIS A 97 2.55 14.50 -8.72
CA HIS A 97 1.95 14.86 -10.00
C HIS A 97 3.02 15.49 -10.89
N VAL A 98 3.40 14.80 -11.97
CA VAL A 98 4.16 15.45 -13.04
C VAL A 98 3.18 16.33 -13.81
N MET A 99 3.26 17.65 -13.63
CA MET A 99 2.53 18.58 -14.50
C MET A 99 3.17 18.53 -15.89
N CYS A 100 2.46 17.97 -16.86
CA CYS A 100 2.80 18.19 -18.27
C CYS A 100 2.55 19.68 -18.58
N GLN A 101 3.61 20.40 -18.94
CA GLN A 101 3.51 21.74 -19.54
C GLN A 101 3.14 21.65 -21.01
#